data_AF-A0A354XVJ4-F1
#
_entry.id   AF-A0A354XVJ4-F1
#
_cell.length_a   1.000
_cell.length_b   1.000
_cell.length_c   1.000
_cell.angle_alpha   90.00
_cell.angle_beta   90.00
_cell.angle_gamma   90.00
#
_symmetry.space_group_name_H-M   'P 1'
#
loop_
_entity.id
_entity.type
_entity.pdbx_description
1 polymer ?
#
loop_
_entity_poly.entity_id
_entity_poly.type
_entity_poly.pdbx_seq_one_letter_code
_entity_poly.pdbx_strand_id
1 'polypeptide(L)'
;MNHRTRFFVYQKRREEKTKRMTYLQDINSPADLKKFNVEQLKEVCKDLREFIIEQLSHNPGHFASSLGTVELTVALHYLYNTPYDKLVWDVGHQAYGHKILTGRRDVFHTNRKLGGLSGFTNPQESIYDTFVAGHASTSISAALGMAVAASLNGEEDRHVVAIIGDGAMTGGLAYEGLNNACSQPNNLLIILNDNDMSIDSNVGGIKDYLVKMTTSSKYNKMRNRVYQSFKSKNLISEEKKNIVLRFNNSIKSLITQQQNMFEGFNIRYFGPVDGHDLPGLIRVLHNIRDMKGPRLLHIKTVKGKGFKPAEKAATIWHAPGLFDKETGERIVRKRIDQPQLYQDVFGHTLVELAEENQKIVGITPAMPTGCSMTYMMQKLP
;
A
#
# COMPACT_ATOMS: atom_id res chain seq x y z
N MET A 1 -18.38 -43.98 -2.12
CA MET A 1 -17.40 -43.49 -1.11
C MET A 1 -18.18 -42.84 0.02
N ASN A 2 -18.18 -43.41 1.23
CA ASN A 2 -19.02 -42.97 2.35
C ASN A 2 -18.63 -41.59 2.89
N HIS A 3 -19.61 -40.87 3.48
CA HIS A 3 -19.45 -39.51 4.01
C HIS A 3 -18.31 -39.38 5.03
N ARG A 4 -18.07 -40.42 5.85
CA ARG A 4 -16.93 -40.50 6.78
C ARG A 4 -15.57 -40.49 6.07
N THR A 5 -15.45 -41.15 4.91
CA THR A 5 -14.22 -41.18 4.12
C THR A 5 -13.92 -39.81 3.48
N ARG A 6 -14.95 -39.07 3.05
CA ARG A 6 -14.79 -37.69 2.54
C ARG A 6 -14.35 -36.72 3.64
N PHE A 7 -14.89 -36.85 4.85
CA PHE A 7 -14.52 -36.00 5.98
C PHE A 7 -13.07 -36.26 6.43
N PHE A 8 -12.65 -37.52 6.47
CA PHE A 8 -11.28 -37.91 6.81
C PHE A 8 -10.26 -37.44 5.76
N VAL A 9 -10.58 -37.57 4.46
CA VAL A 9 -9.72 -37.06 3.36
C VAL A 9 -9.65 -35.53 3.38
N TYR A 10 -10.72 -34.84 3.76
CA TYR A 10 -10.73 -33.38 3.91
C TYR A 10 -9.89 -32.91 5.09
N GLN A 11 -9.95 -33.60 6.24
CA GLN A 11 -9.09 -33.30 7.40
C GLN A 11 -7.61 -33.63 7.13
N LYS A 12 -7.31 -34.79 6.51
CA LYS A 12 -5.93 -35.14 6.12
C LYS A 12 -5.34 -34.18 5.10
N ARG A 13 -6.15 -33.71 4.12
CA ARG A 13 -5.73 -32.65 3.18
C ARG A 13 -5.56 -31.30 3.86
N ARG A 14 -6.29 -31.00 4.93
CA ARG A 14 -6.05 -29.82 5.78
C ARG A 14 -4.72 -29.98 6.51
N GLU A 15 -4.49 -31.08 7.21
CA GLU A 15 -3.26 -31.34 7.98
C GLU A 15 -2.00 -31.43 7.09
N GLU A 16 -2.08 -32.07 5.91
CA GLU A 16 -0.99 -32.10 4.93
C GLU A 16 -0.75 -30.71 4.27
N LYS A 17 -1.79 -29.86 4.16
CA LYS A 17 -1.63 -28.46 3.68
C LYS A 17 -1.17 -27.50 4.77
N THR A 18 -1.44 -27.74 6.06
CA THR A 18 -0.88 -26.96 7.17
C THR A 18 0.64 -27.09 7.24
N LYS A 19 1.19 -28.14 6.61
CA LYS A 19 2.63 -28.36 6.41
C LYS A 19 3.31 -27.40 5.42
N ARG A 20 2.60 -26.45 4.79
CA ARG A 20 3.15 -25.57 3.73
C ARG A 20 3.72 -24.22 4.18
N MET A 21 3.37 -23.70 5.36
CA MET A 21 3.87 -22.40 5.83
C MET A 21 4.93 -22.63 6.90
N THR A 22 6.07 -21.94 6.77
CA THR A 22 7.24 -22.22 7.60
C THR A 22 7.21 -21.43 8.91
N TYR A 23 6.74 -20.19 8.88
CA TYR A 23 6.80 -19.25 10.01
C TYR A 23 5.49 -18.52 10.30
N LEU A 24 4.59 -18.37 9.32
CA LEU A 24 3.38 -17.54 9.50
C LEU A 24 2.47 -18.03 10.64
N GLN A 25 2.41 -19.35 10.89
CA GLN A 25 1.65 -19.96 11.98
C GLN A 25 2.09 -19.50 13.38
N ASP A 26 3.36 -19.10 13.52
CA ASP A 26 3.96 -18.72 14.81
C ASP A 26 3.81 -17.22 15.10
N ILE A 27 3.22 -16.45 14.18
CA ILE A 27 3.05 -15.00 14.31
C ILE A 27 1.59 -14.68 14.66
N ASN A 28 1.35 -14.32 15.93
CA ASN A 28 0.04 -13.85 16.39
C ASN A 28 0.06 -12.35 16.73
N SER A 29 1.24 -11.75 16.81
CA SER A 29 1.42 -10.32 17.05
C SER A 29 2.68 -9.79 16.35
N PRO A 30 2.80 -8.46 16.17
CA PRO A 30 4.03 -7.85 15.68
C PRO A 30 5.27 -8.15 16.55
N ALA A 31 5.10 -8.45 17.84
CA ALA A 31 6.21 -8.83 18.72
C ALA A 31 6.83 -10.18 18.32
N ASP A 32 6.04 -11.12 17.78
CA ASP A 32 6.55 -12.40 17.28
C ASP A 32 7.41 -12.20 16.03
N LEU A 33 7.00 -11.26 15.16
CA LEU A 33 7.74 -10.93 13.94
C LEU A 33 9.18 -10.44 14.25
N LYS A 34 9.38 -9.75 15.38
CA LYS A 34 10.68 -9.21 15.81
C LYS A 34 11.69 -10.27 16.25
N LYS A 35 11.26 -11.52 16.45
CA LYS A 35 12.12 -12.66 16.84
C LYS A 35 12.87 -13.26 15.64
N PHE A 36 12.42 -12.96 14.42
CA PHE A 36 13.00 -13.49 13.20
C PHE A 36 14.15 -12.63 12.69
N ASN A 37 15.19 -13.27 12.16
CA ASN A 37 16.23 -12.57 11.41
C ASN A 37 15.73 -12.20 10.00
N VAL A 38 16.49 -11.34 9.30
CA VAL A 38 16.09 -10.80 7.99
C VAL A 38 15.85 -11.88 6.93
N GLU A 39 16.60 -12.99 6.94
CA GLU A 39 16.37 -14.09 5.98
C GLU A 39 15.08 -14.85 6.30
N GLN A 40 14.79 -15.08 7.58
CA GLN A 40 13.52 -15.66 8.01
C GLN A 40 12.33 -14.75 7.67
N LEU A 41 12.49 -13.42 7.77
CA LEU A 41 11.43 -12.48 7.37
C LEU A 41 11.10 -12.55 5.87
N LYS A 42 12.06 -12.92 5.00
CA LYS A 42 11.76 -13.16 3.58
C LYS A 42 10.84 -14.36 3.39
N GLU A 43 11.06 -15.43 4.17
CA GLU A 43 10.16 -16.59 4.18
C GLU A 43 8.80 -16.22 4.77
N VAL A 44 8.74 -15.35 5.80
CA VAL A 44 7.46 -14.81 6.29
C VAL A 44 6.70 -14.05 5.18
N CYS A 45 7.37 -13.23 4.37
CA CYS A 45 6.74 -12.57 3.22
C CYS A 45 6.17 -13.59 2.22
N LYS A 46 6.88 -14.69 1.97
CA LYS A 46 6.41 -15.76 1.10
C LYS A 46 5.17 -16.45 1.68
N ASP A 47 5.23 -16.89 2.94
CA ASP A 47 4.11 -17.53 3.63
C ASP A 47 2.88 -16.62 3.67
N LEU A 48 3.06 -15.34 4.00
CA LEU A 48 1.99 -14.35 4.06
C LEU A 48 1.31 -14.18 2.70
N ARG A 49 2.11 -14.10 1.64
CA ARG A 49 1.61 -14.00 0.27
C ARG A 49 0.83 -15.24 -0.14
N GLU A 50 1.35 -16.44 0.13
CA GLU A 50 0.66 -17.70 -0.14
C GLU A 50 -0.65 -17.82 0.63
N PHE A 51 -0.66 -17.36 1.90
CA PHE A 51 -1.87 -17.33 2.72
C PHE A 51 -2.94 -16.40 2.14
N ILE A 52 -2.57 -15.18 1.74
CA ILE A 52 -3.50 -14.25 1.09
C ILE A 52 -4.07 -14.85 -0.19
N ILE A 53 -3.23 -15.52 -1.01
CA ILE A 53 -3.67 -16.20 -2.23
C ILE A 53 -4.67 -17.32 -1.94
N GLU A 54 -4.39 -18.18 -0.96
CA GLU A 54 -5.29 -19.28 -0.58
C GLU A 54 -6.62 -18.75 -0.03
N GLN A 55 -6.59 -17.75 0.84
CA GLN A 55 -7.81 -17.21 1.45
C GLN A 55 -8.69 -16.52 0.41
N LEU A 56 -8.10 -15.68 -0.45
CA LEU A 56 -8.88 -14.87 -1.39
C LEU A 56 -9.35 -15.63 -2.62
N SER A 57 -8.77 -16.80 -2.94
CA SER A 57 -9.28 -17.67 -4.00
C SER A 57 -10.68 -18.23 -3.70
N HIS A 58 -11.03 -18.35 -2.41
CA HIS A 58 -12.32 -18.85 -1.94
C HIS A 58 -13.16 -17.80 -1.18
N ASN A 59 -12.54 -16.68 -0.77
CA ASN A 59 -13.19 -15.58 -0.05
C ASN A 59 -12.91 -14.24 -0.74
N PRO A 60 -13.80 -13.77 -1.65
CA PRO A 60 -13.54 -12.59 -2.46
C PRO A 60 -13.19 -11.32 -1.67
N GLY A 61 -12.18 -10.58 -2.13
CA GLY A 61 -11.77 -9.31 -1.54
C GLY A 61 -10.69 -8.62 -2.38
N HIS A 62 -10.13 -7.52 -1.85
CA HIS A 62 -9.06 -6.77 -2.52
C HIS A 62 -7.76 -7.58 -2.59
N PHE A 63 -7.44 -8.06 -3.78
CA PHE A 63 -6.41 -9.07 -4.00
C PHE A 63 -5.06 -8.44 -4.37
N ALA A 64 -4.97 -7.84 -5.56
CA ALA A 64 -3.69 -7.39 -6.09
C ALA A 64 -3.03 -6.26 -5.25
N SER A 65 -3.83 -5.38 -4.65
CA SER A 65 -3.34 -4.33 -3.75
C SER A 65 -2.61 -4.90 -2.53
N SER A 66 -3.20 -5.90 -1.88
CA SER A 66 -2.64 -6.53 -0.68
C SER A 66 -1.40 -7.38 -0.97
N LEU A 67 -1.29 -7.99 -2.16
CA LEU A 67 -0.08 -8.71 -2.56
C LEU A 67 1.11 -7.78 -2.82
N GLY A 68 0.85 -6.57 -3.32
CA GLY A 68 1.88 -5.58 -3.61
C GLY A 68 2.54 -4.99 -2.37
N THR A 69 1.89 -5.04 -1.21
CA THR A 69 2.37 -4.42 0.05
C THR A 69 2.89 -5.42 1.08
N VAL A 70 3.06 -6.70 0.72
CA VAL A 70 3.51 -7.76 1.64
C VAL A 70 4.84 -7.39 2.32
N GLU A 71 5.87 -7.07 1.54
CA GLU A 71 7.19 -6.74 2.09
C GLU A 71 7.17 -5.46 2.93
N LEU A 72 6.43 -4.43 2.47
CA LEU A 72 6.25 -3.19 3.24
C LEU A 72 5.59 -3.48 4.59
N THR A 73 4.53 -4.29 4.59
CA THR A 73 3.78 -4.64 5.81
C THR A 73 4.67 -5.36 6.81
N VAL A 74 5.45 -6.34 6.36
CA VAL A 74 6.41 -7.06 7.21
C VAL A 74 7.48 -6.12 7.74
N ALA A 75 8.07 -5.26 6.90
CA ALA A 75 9.07 -4.29 7.34
C ALA A 75 8.53 -3.30 8.38
N LEU A 76 7.29 -2.82 8.20
CA LEU A 76 6.64 -1.92 9.14
C LEU A 76 6.42 -2.57 10.50
N HIS A 77 5.82 -3.76 10.56
CA HIS A 77 5.58 -4.44 11.84
C HIS A 77 6.87 -4.95 12.50
N TYR A 78 7.91 -5.21 11.72
CA TYR A 78 9.23 -5.57 12.26
C TYR A 78 9.90 -4.38 12.94
N LEU A 79 9.83 -3.18 12.35
CA LEU A 79 10.51 -2.00 12.87
C LEU A 79 9.71 -1.19 13.89
N TYR A 80 8.42 -1.01 13.67
CA TYR A 80 7.57 -0.17 14.50
C TYR A 80 6.94 -0.96 15.66
N ASN A 81 6.67 -0.27 16.77
CA ASN A 81 6.07 -0.84 17.97
C ASN A 81 4.55 -0.63 18.00
N THR A 82 3.83 -1.18 17.02
CA THR A 82 2.36 -1.12 17.01
C THR A 82 1.78 -1.96 18.17
N PRO A 83 0.73 -1.51 18.88
CA PRO A 83 -0.14 -0.37 18.55
C PRO A 83 0.28 0.97 19.18
N TYR A 84 1.43 1.05 19.87
CA TYR A 84 1.96 2.32 20.38
C TYR A 84 2.29 3.24 19.21
N ASP A 85 3.09 2.75 18.26
CA ASP A 85 3.26 3.39 16.96
C ASP A 85 2.00 3.25 16.11
N LYS A 86 1.75 4.25 15.27
CA LYS A 86 0.52 4.39 14.50
C LYS A 86 0.78 4.17 13.02
N LEU A 87 0.09 3.20 12.42
CA LEU A 87 0.13 2.92 10.98
C LEU A 87 -1.25 3.23 10.39
N VAL A 88 -1.32 4.27 9.57
CA VAL A 88 -2.55 4.73 8.93
C VAL A 88 -2.55 4.30 7.47
N TRP A 89 -3.32 3.27 7.14
CA TRP A 89 -3.44 2.74 5.78
C TRP A 89 -4.53 3.49 5.00
N ASP A 90 -4.15 4.23 3.96
CA ASP A 90 -5.09 4.93 3.08
C ASP A 90 -5.97 3.93 2.33
N VAL A 91 -7.30 4.16 2.26
CA VAL A 91 -8.34 3.21 1.80
C VAL A 91 -8.42 1.92 2.62
N GLY A 92 -7.29 1.32 3.04
CA GLY A 92 -7.21 0.09 3.85
C GLY A 92 -7.26 -1.21 3.03
N HIS A 93 -7.52 -1.14 1.73
CA HIS A 93 -7.65 -2.30 0.84
C HIS A 93 -6.34 -3.06 0.53
N GLN A 94 -5.20 -2.46 0.89
CA GLN A 94 -3.85 -3.03 0.79
C GLN A 94 -3.33 -3.53 2.16
N ALA A 95 -4.18 -3.55 3.19
CA ALA A 95 -3.80 -3.84 4.57
C ALA A 95 -4.17 -5.27 5.03
N TYR A 96 -4.40 -6.22 4.12
CA TYR A 96 -4.71 -7.60 4.54
C TYR A 96 -3.51 -8.26 5.24
N GLY A 97 -2.29 -8.02 4.76
CA GLY A 97 -1.09 -8.44 5.46
C GLY A 97 -1.05 -7.88 6.89
N HIS A 98 -1.42 -6.62 7.07
CA HIS A 98 -1.47 -5.97 8.38
C HIS A 98 -2.47 -6.69 9.30
N LYS A 99 -3.69 -6.99 8.83
CA LYS A 99 -4.67 -7.75 9.61
C LYS A 99 -4.13 -9.12 10.02
N ILE A 100 -3.55 -9.86 9.07
CA ILE A 100 -3.03 -11.21 9.30
C ILE A 100 -1.92 -11.22 10.35
N LEU A 101 -0.95 -10.30 10.27
CA LEU A 101 0.19 -10.21 11.19
C LEU A 101 -0.15 -9.61 12.57
N THR A 102 -1.40 -9.21 12.78
CA THR A 102 -1.89 -8.57 14.02
C THR A 102 -3.02 -9.37 14.66
N GLY A 103 -2.88 -10.70 14.67
CA GLY A 103 -3.74 -11.62 15.44
C GLY A 103 -5.05 -12.02 14.75
N ARG A 104 -5.29 -11.62 13.50
CA ARG A 104 -6.54 -11.92 12.78
C ARG A 104 -6.39 -12.98 11.69
N ARG A 105 -5.25 -13.69 11.62
CA ARG A 105 -4.99 -14.76 10.64
C ARG A 105 -6.08 -15.83 10.68
N ASP A 106 -6.37 -16.39 11.86
CA ASP A 106 -7.22 -17.59 11.98
C ASP A 106 -8.70 -17.30 11.67
N VAL A 107 -9.12 -16.04 11.82
CA VAL A 107 -10.48 -15.57 11.49
C VAL A 107 -10.56 -14.88 10.13
N PHE A 108 -9.46 -14.81 9.36
CA PHE A 108 -9.40 -14.07 8.10
C PHE A 108 -10.35 -14.61 7.02
N HIS A 109 -10.74 -15.88 7.10
CA HIS A 109 -11.75 -16.49 6.22
C HIS A 109 -13.15 -15.84 6.34
N THR A 110 -13.36 -14.98 7.35
CA THR A 110 -14.60 -14.20 7.56
C THR A 110 -14.55 -12.81 6.91
N ASN A 111 -13.41 -12.40 6.36
CA ASN A 111 -13.22 -11.08 5.77
C ASN A 111 -14.32 -10.74 4.74
N ARG A 112 -14.93 -9.56 4.88
CA ARG A 112 -16.06 -9.04 4.07
C ARG A 112 -17.36 -9.85 4.15
N LYS A 113 -17.53 -10.70 5.17
CA LYS A 113 -18.80 -11.36 5.47
C LYS A 113 -19.53 -10.63 6.59
N LEU A 114 -20.86 -10.69 6.57
CA LEU A 114 -21.69 -10.15 7.64
C LEU A 114 -21.28 -10.78 8.99
N GLY A 115 -21.00 -9.93 9.99
CA GLY A 115 -20.50 -10.36 11.30
C GLY A 115 -19.03 -10.82 11.33
N GLY A 116 -18.30 -10.72 10.21
CA GLY A 116 -16.88 -11.03 10.11
C GLY A 116 -15.98 -9.78 10.07
N LEU A 117 -14.71 -9.98 9.68
CA LEU A 117 -13.77 -8.87 9.54
C LEU A 117 -14.19 -7.90 8.44
N SER A 118 -13.96 -6.60 8.65
CA SER A 118 -14.06 -5.57 7.63
C SER A 118 -13.02 -5.78 6.54
N GLY A 119 -13.39 -5.44 5.30
CA GLY A 119 -12.46 -5.42 4.16
C GLY A 119 -11.44 -4.27 4.19
N PHE A 120 -11.51 -3.40 5.20
CA PHE A 120 -10.65 -2.24 5.42
C PHE A 120 -10.24 -2.18 6.90
N THR A 121 -9.26 -1.33 7.25
CA THR A 121 -8.91 -1.12 8.65
C THR A 121 -10.06 -0.46 9.41
N ASN A 122 -10.36 -0.97 10.61
CA ASN A 122 -11.41 -0.47 11.49
C ASN A 122 -10.93 -0.50 12.96
N PRO A 123 -10.81 0.66 13.65
CA PRO A 123 -10.39 0.70 15.06
C PRO A 123 -11.30 -0.07 16.02
N GLN A 124 -12.59 -0.26 15.67
CA GLN A 124 -13.50 -1.09 16.48
C GLN A 124 -13.23 -2.60 16.31
N GLU A 125 -12.53 -3.00 15.24
CA GLU A 125 -12.16 -4.39 14.98
C GLU A 125 -10.83 -4.76 15.66
N SER A 126 -9.89 -3.83 15.76
CA SER A 126 -8.55 -4.11 16.29
C SER A 126 -7.83 -2.85 16.78
N ILE A 127 -7.10 -2.98 17.89
CA ILE A 127 -6.22 -1.92 18.42
C ILE A 127 -5.08 -1.54 17.46
N TYR A 128 -4.77 -2.41 16.50
CA TYR A 128 -3.74 -2.17 15.48
C TYR A 128 -4.28 -1.33 14.30
N ASP A 129 -5.60 -1.29 14.11
CA ASP A 129 -6.24 -0.51 13.06
C ASP A 129 -6.40 0.92 13.55
N THR A 130 -5.49 1.80 13.13
CA THR A 130 -5.35 3.13 13.73
C THR A 130 -6.46 4.12 13.30
N PHE A 131 -7.02 3.96 12.10
CA PHE A 131 -8.04 4.85 11.54
C PHE A 131 -9.04 4.04 10.72
N VAL A 132 -10.30 4.49 10.70
CA VAL A 132 -11.34 3.90 9.86
C VAL A 132 -11.06 4.24 8.40
N ALA A 133 -10.80 3.23 7.59
CA ALA A 133 -10.47 3.42 6.18
C ALA A 133 -11.62 3.05 5.25
N GLY A 134 -11.57 3.53 4.02
CA GLY A 134 -12.51 3.21 2.95
C GLY A 134 -12.46 4.25 1.84
N HIS A 135 -12.66 5.52 2.18
CA HIS A 135 -12.37 6.63 1.28
C HIS A 135 -10.85 6.79 1.10
N ALA A 136 -10.45 7.24 -0.09
CA ALA A 136 -9.06 7.52 -0.42
C ALA A 136 -8.63 8.91 0.05
N SER A 137 -7.31 9.10 0.13
CA SER A 137 -6.63 10.39 0.37
C SER A 137 -6.77 10.95 1.80
N THR A 138 -7.31 10.19 2.75
CA THR A 138 -7.54 10.64 4.14
C THR A 138 -6.36 10.39 5.06
N SER A 139 -5.42 9.51 4.69
CA SER A 139 -4.38 9.01 5.59
C SER A 139 -3.41 10.08 6.08
N ILE A 140 -2.98 11.00 5.22
CA ILE A 140 -1.98 12.02 5.59
C ILE A 140 -2.54 12.95 6.65
N SER A 141 -3.75 13.47 6.47
CA SER A 141 -4.39 14.35 7.45
C SER A 141 -4.67 13.64 8.78
N ALA A 142 -5.17 12.40 8.73
CA ALA A 142 -5.41 11.60 9.94
C ALA A 142 -4.11 11.32 10.71
N ALA A 143 -3.05 10.92 10.00
CA ALA A 143 -1.74 10.66 10.57
C ALA A 143 -1.07 11.93 11.12
N LEU A 144 -1.23 13.07 10.44
CA LEU A 144 -0.74 14.36 10.92
C LEU A 144 -1.37 14.72 12.28
N GLY A 145 -2.70 14.59 12.41
CA GLY A 145 -3.39 14.83 13.67
C GLY A 145 -2.85 13.97 14.80
N MET A 146 -2.59 12.68 14.53
CA MET A 146 -1.99 11.76 15.50
C MET A 146 -0.54 12.13 15.86
N ALA A 147 0.25 12.57 14.89
CA ALA A 147 1.64 12.99 15.12
C ALA A 147 1.71 14.27 15.96
N VAL A 148 0.82 15.24 15.70
CA VAL A 148 0.70 16.47 16.49
C VAL A 148 0.21 16.14 17.90
N ALA A 149 -0.79 15.28 18.06
CA ALA A 149 -1.29 14.85 19.37
C ALA A 149 -0.18 14.16 20.20
N ALA A 150 0.61 13.28 19.59
CA ALA A 150 1.76 12.65 20.26
C ALA A 150 2.76 13.70 20.76
N SER A 151 3.09 14.69 19.93
CA SER A 151 3.98 15.79 20.32
C SER A 151 3.42 16.62 21.48
N LEU A 152 2.13 16.95 21.47
CA LEU A 152 1.48 17.71 22.53
C LEU A 152 1.43 16.95 23.86
N ASN A 153 1.40 15.62 23.82
CA ASN A 153 1.43 14.75 24.99
C ASN A 153 2.86 14.43 25.48
N GLY A 154 3.90 14.97 24.85
CA GLY A 154 5.29 14.67 25.19
C GLY A 154 5.76 13.26 24.77
N GLU A 155 5.02 12.58 23.90
CA GLU A 155 5.34 11.23 23.38
C GLU A 155 6.33 11.34 22.19
N GLU A 156 7.52 11.89 22.45
CA GLU A 156 8.51 12.17 21.39
C GLU A 156 9.06 10.93 20.66
N ASP A 157 8.90 9.74 21.26
CA ASP A 157 9.32 8.45 20.74
C ASP A 157 8.20 7.71 19.97
N ARG A 158 6.96 8.22 19.98
CA ARG A 158 5.86 7.64 19.20
C ARG A 158 6.02 7.99 17.73
N HIS A 159 6.03 6.98 16.88
CA HIS A 159 6.07 7.17 15.44
C HIS A 159 4.68 7.04 14.82
N VAL A 160 4.41 7.91 13.86
CA VAL A 160 3.19 7.88 13.05
C VAL A 160 3.56 7.79 11.58
N VAL A 161 2.96 6.82 10.89
CA VAL A 161 3.22 6.52 9.48
C VAL A 161 1.91 6.53 8.70
N ALA A 162 1.81 7.39 7.69
CA ALA A 162 0.77 7.33 6.67
C ALA A 162 1.25 6.46 5.50
N ILE A 163 0.47 5.46 5.09
CA ILE A 163 0.75 4.61 3.93
C ILE A 163 -0.30 4.91 2.86
N ILE A 164 0.12 5.58 1.79
CA ILE A 164 -0.76 6.09 0.74
C ILE A 164 -0.35 5.55 -0.64
N GLY A 165 -1.32 5.15 -1.45
CA GLY A 165 -1.08 4.72 -2.83
C GLY A 165 -0.94 5.92 -3.77
N ASP A 166 -0.23 5.74 -4.89
CA ASP A 166 -0.10 6.74 -5.95
C ASP A 166 -1.45 7.20 -6.53
N GLY A 167 -2.43 6.30 -6.63
CA GLY A 167 -3.80 6.67 -6.99
C GLY A 167 -4.45 7.63 -5.99
N ALA A 168 -4.32 7.35 -4.69
CA ALA A 168 -4.86 8.19 -3.62
C ALA A 168 -4.13 9.53 -3.49
N MET A 169 -2.88 9.62 -3.94
CA MET A 169 -2.15 10.91 -4.00
C MET A 169 -2.76 11.89 -5.00
N THR A 170 -3.60 11.46 -5.94
CA THR A 170 -4.26 12.37 -6.89
C THR A 170 -5.42 13.15 -6.26
N GLY A 171 -5.94 12.72 -5.11
CA GLY A 171 -7.04 13.38 -4.43
C GLY A 171 -6.61 14.66 -3.72
N GLY A 172 -7.46 15.69 -3.78
CA GLY A 172 -7.18 17.00 -3.18
C GLY A 172 -6.88 16.94 -1.68
N LEU A 173 -7.54 16.05 -0.93
CA LEU A 173 -7.30 15.86 0.51
C LEU A 173 -5.86 15.43 0.82
N ALA A 174 -5.20 14.68 -0.08
CA ALA A 174 -3.80 14.32 0.11
C ALA A 174 -2.91 15.56 0.05
N TYR A 175 -3.18 16.50 -0.85
CA TYR A 175 -2.45 17.76 -0.98
C TYR A 175 -2.71 18.72 0.16
N GLU A 176 -3.95 18.80 0.64
CA GLU A 176 -4.27 19.54 1.86
C GLU A 176 -3.48 18.96 3.05
N GLY A 177 -3.47 17.64 3.22
CA GLY A 177 -2.70 16.96 4.25
C GLY A 177 -1.20 17.22 4.13
N LEU A 178 -0.64 17.16 2.92
CA LEU A 178 0.77 17.51 2.66
C LEU A 178 1.05 18.95 3.06
N ASN A 179 0.24 19.91 2.60
CA ASN A 179 0.40 21.33 2.91
C ASN A 179 0.37 21.57 4.42
N ASN A 180 -0.59 20.97 5.12
CA ASN A 180 -0.72 21.09 6.58
C ASN A 180 0.46 20.46 7.33
N ALA A 181 0.96 19.31 6.86
CA ALA A 181 2.11 18.63 7.46
C ALA A 181 3.40 19.47 7.38
N CYS A 182 3.42 20.52 6.57
CA CYS A 182 4.57 21.41 6.43
C CYS A 182 4.44 22.69 7.26
N SER A 183 3.21 23.03 7.63
CA SER A 183 2.90 24.23 8.41
C SER A 183 3.12 24.07 9.93
N GLN A 184 3.15 22.83 10.43
CA GLN A 184 3.25 22.51 11.85
C GLN A 184 4.44 21.58 12.12
N PRO A 185 5.26 21.80 13.17
CA PRO A 185 6.31 20.85 13.55
C PRO A 185 5.72 19.47 13.86
N ASN A 186 6.19 18.45 13.16
CA ASN A 186 5.80 17.05 13.36
C ASN A 186 6.88 16.11 12.85
N ASN A 187 6.80 14.82 13.22
CA ASN A 187 7.73 13.78 12.77
C ASN A 187 7.03 12.73 11.87
N LEU A 188 5.99 13.14 11.13
CA LEU A 188 5.20 12.25 10.28
C LEU A 188 6.07 11.61 9.19
N LEU A 189 5.96 10.28 9.06
CA LEU A 189 6.43 9.56 7.88
C LEU A 189 5.28 9.30 6.92
N ILE A 190 5.40 9.77 5.69
CA ILE A 190 4.52 9.44 4.58
C ILE A 190 5.23 8.40 3.72
N ILE A 191 4.61 7.24 3.50
CA ILE A 191 5.09 6.22 2.59
C ILE A 191 4.18 6.24 1.36
N LEU A 192 4.74 6.67 0.24
CA LEU A 192 4.10 6.62 -1.06
C LEU A 192 4.37 5.25 -1.70
N ASN A 193 3.34 4.40 -1.73
CA ASN A 193 3.35 3.13 -2.43
C ASN A 193 2.93 3.32 -3.89
N ASP A 194 3.91 3.53 -4.76
CA ASP A 194 3.71 3.75 -6.19
C ASP A 194 3.78 2.42 -6.95
N ASN A 195 2.66 2.01 -7.54
CA ASN A 195 2.55 0.84 -8.42
C ASN A 195 2.00 1.20 -9.82
N ASP A 196 2.06 2.48 -10.19
CA ASP A 196 1.57 3.08 -11.44
C ASP A 196 0.05 2.89 -11.70
N MET A 197 -0.74 2.50 -10.68
CA MET A 197 -2.15 2.09 -10.81
C MET A 197 -3.06 2.62 -9.69
N SER A 198 -4.27 3.09 -10.06
CA SER A 198 -5.45 3.16 -9.18
C SER A 198 -6.22 1.84 -9.30
N ILE A 199 -7.56 1.82 -9.36
CA ILE A 199 -8.30 0.65 -9.86
C ILE A 199 -7.95 0.45 -11.34
N ASP A 200 -8.16 1.51 -12.11
CA ASP A 200 -7.66 1.66 -13.48
C ASP A 200 -6.29 2.35 -13.49
N SER A 201 -5.61 2.40 -14.64
CA SER A 201 -4.32 3.07 -14.76
C SER A 201 -4.44 4.53 -14.31
N ASN A 202 -3.44 5.02 -13.56
CA ASN A 202 -3.45 6.41 -13.14
C ASN A 202 -3.46 7.36 -14.35
N VAL A 203 -4.01 8.55 -14.16
CA VAL A 203 -4.06 9.63 -15.15
C VAL A 203 -3.60 10.95 -14.51
N GLY A 204 -3.20 11.91 -15.34
CA GLY A 204 -2.87 13.27 -14.90
C GLY A 204 -1.38 13.52 -14.62
N GLY A 205 -1.02 14.79 -14.49
CA GLY A 205 0.37 15.25 -14.45
C GLY A 205 1.19 14.74 -13.26
N ILE A 206 0.54 14.33 -12.17
CA ILE A 206 1.21 13.77 -10.98
C ILE A 206 1.78 12.39 -11.29
N LYS A 207 1.04 11.54 -12.02
CA LYS A 207 1.56 10.26 -12.50
C LYS A 207 2.77 10.49 -13.40
N ASP A 208 2.64 11.35 -14.40
CA ASP A 208 3.72 11.63 -15.35
C ASP A 208 4.96 12.17 -14.63
N TYR A 209 4.74 12.98 -13.60
CA TYR A 209 5.78 13.46 -12.70
C TYR A 209 6.48 12.32 -11.94
N LEU A 210 5.73 11.42 -11.29
CA LEU A 210 6.27 10.25 -10.57
C LEU A 210 7.04 9.31 -11.52
N VAL A 211 6.54 9.08 -12.74
CA VAL A 211 7.22 8.28 -13.78
C VAL A 211 8.54 8.94 -14.24
N LYS A 212 8.57 10.26 -14.42
CA LYS A 212 9.82 11.00 -14.74
C LYS A 212 10.82 10.93 -13.57
N MET A 213 10.34 10.97 -12.33
CA MET A 213 11.21 10.80 -11.16
C MET A 213 11.84 9.40 -11.06
N THR A 214 11.14 8.34 -11.48
CA THR A 214 11.66 6.97 -11.42
C THR A 214 12.69 6.66 -12.50
N THR A 215 12.52 7.23 -13.69
CA THR A 215 13.48 7.07 -14.81
C THR A 215 14.82 7.76 -14.57
N SER A 216 14.89 8.72 -13.64
CA SER A 216 16.14 9.40 -13.21
C SER A 216 16.95 8.67 -12.11
N SER A 217 16.73 7.35 -11.92
CA SER A 217 17.26 6.47 -10.85
C SER A 217 18.77 6.49 -10.54
N LYS A 218 19.60 7.21 -11.29
CA LYS A 218 21.03 7.43 -11.01
C LYS A 218 21.28 8.33 -9.78
N TYR A 219 20.34 9.21 -9.43
CA TYR A 219 20.53 10.24 -8.39
C TYR A 219 20.58 9.68 -6.94
N ASN A 220 19.69 8.77 -6.57
CA ASN A 220 19.59 8.30 -5.17
C ASN A 220 20.63 7.24 -4.78
N LYS A 221 21.08 6.41 -5.73
CA LYS A 221 22.19 5.48 -5.50
C LYS A 221 23.47 6.24 -5.12
N MET A 222 23.66 7.43 -5.67
CA MET A 222 24.77 8.33 -5.33
C MET A 222 24.62 8.90 -3.92
N ARG A 223 23.43 9.42 -3.56
CA ARG A 223 23.18 10.03 -2.23
C ARG A 223 23.31 9.05 -1.06
N ASN A 224 22.79 7.83 -1.20
CA ASN A 224 22.91 6.80 -0.16
C ASN A 224 24.36 6.33 0.02
N ARG A 225 25.15 6.23 -1.07
CA ARG A 225 26.59 5.94 -0.98
C ARG A 225 27.35 7.07 -0.29
N VAL A 226 27.01 8.31 -0.57
CA VAL A 226 27.64 9.48 0.05
C VAL A 226 27.34 9.51 1.55
N TYR A 227 26.07 9.32 1.96
CA TYR A 227 25.70 9.24 3.36
C TYR A 227 26.40 8.08 4.11
N GLN A 228 26.44 6.88 3.52
CA GLN A 228 27.13 5.74 4.13
C GLN A 228 28.66 5.93 4.22
N SER A 229 29.27 6.55 3.21
CA SER A 229 30.70 6.91 3.22
C SER A 229 31.05 7.98 4.24
N PHE A 230 30.14 8.94 4.49
CA PHE A 230 30.36 9.95 5.52
C PHE A 230 30.21 9.38 6.94
N LYS A 231 29.31 8.42 7.13
CA LYS A 231 29.13 7.72 8.41
C LYS A 231 30.32 6.78 8.71
N SER A 232 30.88 6.11 7.71
CA SER A 232 31.99 5.16 7.91
C SER A 232 33.36 5.81 8.15
N LYS A 233 33.52 7.11 7.86
CA LYS A 233 34.80 7.83 8.01
C LYS A 233 34.93 8.69 9.27
N ASN A 234 33.96 8.70 10.20
CA ASN A 234 33.99 9.52 11.43
C ASN A 234 34.25 11.04 11.20
N LEU A 235 33.99 11.57 10.00
CA LEU A 235 34.30 12.96 9.63
C LEU A 235 33.26 14.00 10.10
N ILE A 236 32.37 13.63 11.03
CA ILE A 236 31.31 14.52 11.53
C ILE A 236 31.48 14.68 13.04
N SER A 237 32.07 15.80 13.47
CA SER A 237 32.01 16.24 14.87
C SER A 237 30.65 16.90 15.15
N GLU A 238 30.14 16.72 16.38
CA GLU A 238 28.82 17.20 16.82
C GLU A 238 28.59 18.71 16.61
N GLU A 239 29.64 19.54 16.57
CA GLU A 239 29.52 20.98 16.33
C GLU A 239 29.18 21.36 14.87
N LYS A 240 29.48 20.50 13.88
CA LYS A 240 29.24 20.81 12.45
C LYS A 240 27.94 20.21 11.90
N LYS A 241 27.20 19.45 12.72
CA LYS A 241 25.90 18.84 12.35
C LYS A 241 24.91 19.88 11.80
N ASN A 242 24.88 21.07 12.39
CA ASN A 242 23.92 22.12 12.03
C ASN A 242 24.33 22.94 10.79
N ILE A 243 25.62 23.00 10.45
CA ILE A 243 26.13 23.79 9.32
C ILE A 243 26.01 22.99 8.01
N VAL A 244 26.30 21.68 8.04
CA VAL A 244 26.15 20.81 6.86
C VAL A 244 24.67 20.56 6.49
N LEU A 245 23.76 20.60 7.48
CA LEU A 245 22.32 20.48 7.24
C LEU A 245 21.69 21.74 6.62
N ARG A 246 22.24 22.93 6.88
CA ARG A 246 21.77 24.19 6.26
C ARG A 246 22.37 24.45 4.87
N PHE A 247 23.55 23.89 4.57
CA PHE A 247 24.22 24.10 3.28
C PHE A 247 23.67 23.29 2.10
N ASN A 248 22.71 22.39 2.32
CA ASN A 248 22.21 21.52 1.26
C ASN A 248 21.17 22.19 0.34
N ASN A 249 20.48 23.25 0.77
CA ASN A 249 19.41 23.82 -0.06
C ASN A 249 19.96 24.64 -1.25
N SER A 250 21.06 25.38 -1.07
CA SER A 250 21.64 26.21 -2.14
C SER A 250 22.47 25.42 -3.15
N ILE A 251 23.09 24.30 -2.74
CA ILE A 251 23.82 23.41 -3.67
C ILE A 251 22.85 22.46 -4.41
N LYS A 252 21.71 22.10 -3.79
CA LYS A 252 20.63 21.33 -4.44
C LYS A 252 19.96 22.09 -5.59
N SER A 253 19.69 23.39 -5.45
CA SER A 253 18.99 24.14 -6.50
C SER A 253 19.87 24.42 -7.73
N LEU A 254 21.19 24.47 -7.55
CA LEU A 254 22.14 24.79 -8.62
C LEU A 254 22.51 23.60 -9.51
N ILE A 255 22.32 22.36 -9.03
CA ILE A 255 22.75 21.14 -9.73
C ILE A 255 21.58 20.39 -10.38
N THR A 256 20.39 20.47 -9.77
CA THR A 256 19.16 19.86 -10.29
C THR A 256 18.24 20.94 -10.83
N GLN A 257 18.21 21.14 -12.15
CA GLN A 257 17.22 22.01 -12.82
C GLN A 257 15.76 21.52 -12.68
N GLN A 258 15.47 20.58 -11.78
CA GLN A 258 14.12 20.14 -11.41
C GLN A 258 14.03 20.03 -9.89
N GLN A 259 13.27 20.95 -9.28
CA GLN A 259 12.89 20.83 -7.87
C GLN A 259 11.85 19.72 -7.74
N ASN A 260 12.05 18.82 -6.77
CA ASN A 260 11.02 17.85 -6.42
C ASN A 260 9.84 18.57 -5.75
N MET A 261 8.60 18.33 -6.18
CA MET A 261 7.41 18.96 -5.62
C MET A 261 7.34 18.77 -4.09
N PHE A 262 7.71 17.60 -3.57
CA PHE A 262 7.73 17.33 -2.13
C PHE A 262 8.79 18.15 -1.39
N GLU A 263 9.93 18.43 -2.03
CA GLU A 263 10.93 19.34 -1.45
C GLU A 263 10.44 20.79 -1.48
N GLY A 264 9.61 21.18 -2.46
CA GLY A 264 8.89 22.46 -2.47
C GLY A 264 7.94 22.63 -1.29
N PHE A 265 7.38 21.53 -0.77
CA PHE A 265 6.62 21.51 0.49
C PHE A 265 7.52 21.51 1.75
N ASN A 266 8.85 21.55 1.66
CA ASN A 266 9.75 21.30 2.80
C ASN A 266 9.63 19.90 3.42
N ILE A 267 9.10 18.91 2.68
CA ILE A 267 9.08 17.51 3.10
C ILE A 267 10.36 16.81 2.64
N ARG A 268 11.05 16.13 3.56
CA ARG A 268 12.29 15.42 3.23
C ARG A 268 11.96 14.17 2.40
N TYR A 269 12.35 14.17 1.14
CA TYR A 269 12.06 13.09 0.21
C TYR A 269 13.17 12.02 0.15
N PHE A 270 12.77 10.74 0.16
CA PHE A 270 13.61 9.55 0.02
C PHE A 270 13.02 8.63 -1.05
N GLY A 271 13.87 8.08 -1.92
CA GLY A 271 13.45 7.14 -2.97
C GLY A 271 13.34 7.79 -4.36
N PRO A 272 12.83 7.07 -5.38
CA PRO A 272 12.19 5.78 -5.26
C PRO A 272 13.16 4.66 -4.86
N VAL A 273 12.69 3.71 -4.06
CA VAL A 273 13.37 2.45 -3.73
C VAL A 273 12.49 1.26 -4.09
N ASP A 274 13.09 0.07 -4.24
CA ASP A 274 12.35 -1.16 -4.52
C ASP A 274 11.54 -1.57 -3.28
N GLY A 275 10.21 -1.61 -3.41
CA GLY A 275 9.26 -2.00 -2.38
C GLY A 275 9.18 -3.51 -2.14
N HIS A 276 9.87 -4.33 -2.94
CA HIS A 276 9.97 -5.78 -2.75
C HIS A 276 11.37 -6.24 -2.29
N ASP A 277 12.34 -5.33 -2.20
CA ASP A 277 13.62 -5.59 -1.52
C ASP A 277 13.45 -5.42 -0.01
N LEU A 278 12.96 -6.47 0.67
CA LEU A 278 12.71 -6.46 2.12
C LEU A 278 13.94 -6.00 2.94
N PRO A 279 15.17 -6.54 2.76
CA PRO A 279 16.36 -6.02 3.44
C PRO A 279 16.62 -4.53 3.17
N GLY A 280 16.42 -4.08 1.92
CA GLY A 280 16.55 -2.68 1.54
C GLY A 280 15.52 -1.77 2.22
N LEU A 281 14.26 -2.20 2.25
CA LEU A 281 13.18 -1.50 2.95
C LEU A 281 13.45 -1.38 4.44
N ILE A 282 13.80 -2.49 5.11
CA ILE A 282 14.14 -2.48 6.53
C ILE A 282 15.26 -1.47 6.80
N ARG A 283 16.33 -1.51 6.00
CA ARG A 283 17.47 -0.59 6.14
C ARG A 283 17.07 0.88 5.97
N VAL A 284 16.29 1.20 4.94
CA VAL A 284 15.88 2.59 4.67
C VAL A 284 14.91 3.09 5.76
N LEU A 285 13.89 2.31 6.09
CA LEU A 285 12.92 2.64 7.14
C LEU A 285 13.60 2.85 8.49
N HIS A 286 14.50 1.95 8.88
CA HIS A 286 15.29 2.07 10.10
C HIS A 286 16.10 3.38 10.14
N ASN A 287 16.75 3.74 9.03
CA ASN A 287 17.57 4.96 8.97
C ASN A 287 16.75 6.26 9.05
N ILE A 288 15.51 6.26 8.55
CA ILE A 288 14.68 7.47 8.53
C ILE A 288 13.72 7.56 9.72
N ARG A 289 13.50 6.47 10.45
CA ARG A 289 12.51 6.34 11.53
C ARG A 289 12.64 7.43 12.60
N ASP A 290 13.85 7.69 13.07
CA ASP A 290 14.11 8.62 14.18
C ASP A 290 14.45 10.04 13.70
N MET A 291 14.38 10.29 12.39
CA MET A 291 14.62 11.62 11.85
C MET A 291 13.50 12.57 12.28
N LYS A 292 13.88 13.76 12.76
CA LYS A 292 12.91 14.82 13.06
C LYS A 292 12.44 15.52 11.78
N GLY A 293 11.20 16.02 11.81
CA GLY A 293 10.54 16.68 10.69
C GLY A 293 9.76 15.73 9.77
N PRO A 294 8.83 16.26 8.95
CA PRO A 294 8.05 15.47 8.01
C PRO A 294 8.94 14.89 6.91
N ARG A 295 8.66 13.64 6.55
CA ARG A 295 9.44 12.90 5.56
C ARG A 295 8.53 12.07 4.66
N LEU A 296 8.95 11.92 3.41
CA LEU A 296 8.29 11.07 2.43
C LEU A 296 9.25 10.00 1.92
N LEU A 297 8.86 8.73 2.05
CA LEU A 297 9.52 7.59 1.43
C LEU A 297 8.69 7.12 0.24
N HIS A 298 9.24 7.26 -0.96
CA HIS A 298 8.67 6.73 -2.19
C HIS A 298 9.21 5.32 -2.43
N ILE A 299 8.31 4.34 -2.44
CA ILE A 299 8.60 2.95 -2.81
C ILE A 299 7.92 2.59 -4.12
N LYS A 300 8.55 1.75 -4.93
CA LYS A 300 7.95 1.16 -6.13
C LYS A 300 7.56 -0.28 -5.87
N THR A 301 6.30 -0.62 -6.11
CA THR A 301 5.79 -1.99 -5.99
C THR A 301 5.12 -2.45 -7.27
N VAL A 302 4.89 -3.76 -7.38
CA VAL A 302 4.11 -4.38 -8.43
C VAL A 302 2.77 -4.79 -7.84
N LYS A 303 1.68 -4.22 -8.35
CA LYS A 303 0.34 -4.62 -7.94
C LYS A 303 0.11 -6.08 -8.34
N GLY A 304 -0.29 -6.92 -7.37
CA GLY A 304 -0.42 -8.36 -7.59
C GLY A 304 0.86 -9.18 -7.43
N LYS A 305 1.93 -8.60 -6.86
CA LYS A 305 3.25 -9.24 -6.73
C LYS A 305 3.17 -10.70 -6.26
N GLY A 306 3.82 -11.57 -7.02
CA GLY A 306 3.95 -13.00 -6.79
C GLY A 306 2.75 -13.83 -7.23
N PHE A 307 1.75 -13.22 -7.88
CA PHE A 307 0.69 -13.92 -8.59
C PHE A 307 0.65 -13.43 -10.05
N LYS A 308 1.29 -14.17 -10.96
CA LYS A 308 1.54 -13.74 -12.36
C LYS A 308 0.29 -13.20 -13.10
N PRO A 309 -0.91 -13.81 -12.99
CA PRO A 309 -2.11 -13.24 -13.61
C PRO A 309 -2.44 -11.84 -13.10
N ALA A 310 -2.25 -11.58 -11.80
CA ALA A 310 -2.50 -10.28 -11.19
C ALA A 310 -1.45 -9.24 -11.57
N GLU A 311 -0.18 -9.62 -11.70
CA GLU A 311 0.87 -8.72 -12.20
C GLU A 311 0.61 -8.26 -13.63
N LYS A 312 0.04 -9.14 -14.48
CA LYS A 312 -0.26 -8.83 -15.89
C LYS A 312 -1.55 -8.03 -16.08
N ALA A 313 -2.55 -8.23 -15.22
CA ALA A 313 -3.88 -7.67 -15.39
C ALA A 313 -4.41 -7.06 -14.08
N ALA A 314 -3.65 -6.11 -13.51
CA ALA A 314 -3.89 -5.57 -12.18
C ALA A 314 -5.30 -4.99 -11.95
N THR A 315 -5.94 -4.41 -12.97
CA THR A 315 -7.34 -3.94 -12.90
C THR A 315 -8.31 -5.09 -12.62
N ILE A 316 -8.24 -6.16 -13.41
CA ILE A 316 -9.10 -7.35 -13.26
C ILE A 316 -8.86 -8.01 -11.90
N TRP A 317 -7.60 -8.04 -11.46
CA TRP A 317 -7.19 -8.67 -10.22
C TRP A 317 -7.22 -7.73 -9.00
N HIS A 318 -7.75 -6.51 -9.14
CA HIS A 318 -8.00 -5.65 -7.98
C HIS A 318 -8.96 -6.33 -7.00
N ALA A 319 -10.07 -6.87 -7.52
CA ALA A 319 -11.04 -7.70 -6.81
C ALA A 319 -11.59 -8.80 -7.76
N PRO A 320 -10.87 -9.91 -7.96
CA PRO A 320 -11.14 -10.86 -9.05
C PRO A 320 -12.43 -11.69 -8.88
N GLY A 321 -13.02 -11.71 -7.68
CA GLY A 321 -14.04 -12.69 -7.31
C GLY A 321 -13.40 -14.02 -6.91
N LEU A 322 -14.09 -15.13 -7.16
CA LEU A 322 -13.54 -16.47 -6.97
C LEU A 322 -12.59 -16.82 -8.11
N PHE A 323 -11.52 -17.55 -7.83
CA PHE A 323 -10.58 -18.01 -8.85
C PHE A 323 -9.86 -19.27 -8.38
N ASP A 324 -9.33 -20.03 -9.32
CA ASP A 324 -8.43 -21.14 -9.02
C ASP A 324 -6.99 -20.61 -8.94
N LYS A 325 -6.34 -20.84 -7.81
CA LYS A 325 -5.01 -20.28 -7.53
C LYS A 325 -3.87 -20.97 -8.29
N GLU A 326 -4.06 -22.20 -8.76
CA GLU A 326 -3.02 -22.97 -9.43
C GLU A 326 -3.02 -22.63 -10.93
N THR A 327 -4.21 -22.53 -11.53
CA THR A 327 -4.40 -22.19 -12.95
C THR A 327 -4.41 -20.68 -13.19
N GLY A 328 -4.83 -19.88 -12.21
CA GLY A 328 -5.06 -18.45 -12.39
C GLY A 328 -6.37 -18.12 -13.10
N GLU A 329 -7.28 -19.08 -13.27
CA GLU A 329 -8.56 -18.86 -13.93
C GLU A 329 -9.62 -18.33 -12.96
N ARG A 330 -10.32 -17.26 -13.36
CA ARG A 330 -11.43 -16.70 -12.58
C ARG A 330 -12.66 -17.59 -12.73
N ILE A 331 -13.32 -17.87 -11.61
CA ILE A 331 -14.56 -18.65 -11.57
C ILE A 331 -15.72 -17.66 -11.64
N VAL A 332 -16.19 -17.40 -12.86
CA VAL A 332 -17.34 -16.54 -13.11
C VAL A 332 -18.59 -17.40 -13.22
N ARG A 333 -19.48 -17.32 -12.23
CA ARG A 333 -20.79 -17.98 -12.28
C ARG A 333 -21.76 -17.12 -13.08
N LYS A 334 -21.86 -17.34 -14.40
CA LYS A 334 -22.94 -16.77 -15.21
C LYS A 334 -24.22 -17.57 -14.96
N ARG A 335 -25.29 -16.92 -14.49
CA ARG A 335 -26.65 -17.51 -14.54
C ARG A 335 -27.31 -17.05 -15.84
N ILE A 336 -28.05 -17.96 -16.48
CA ILE A 336 -28.67 -17.71 -17.79
C ILE A 336 -29.74 -16.60 -17.71
N ASP A 337 -30.30 -16.35 -16.52
CA ASP A 337 -31.48 -15.51 -16.30
C ASP A 337 -31.20 -14.32 -15.35
N GLN A 338 -29.96 -13.81 -15.31
CA GLN A 338 -29.62 -12.68 -14.45
C GLN A 338 -29.92 -11.33 -15.12
N PRO A 339 -30.50 -10.35 -14.39
CA PRO A 339 -30.59 -8.99 -14.90
C PRO A 339 -29.19 -8.42 -15.18
N GLN A 340 -29.10 -7.54 -16.17
CA GLN A 340 -27.86 -6.81 -16.44
C GLN A 340 -27.43 -6.00 -15.22
N LEU A 341 -26.12 -5.80 -15.08
CA LEU A 341 -25.62 -4.89 -14.05
C LEU A 341 -26.09 -3.46 -14.39
N TYR A 342 -26.58 -2.73 -13.39
CA TYR A 342 -27.02 -1.34 -13.56
C TYR A 342 -25.96 -0.45 -14.21
N GLN A 343 -24.68 -0.65 -13.87
CA GLN A 343 -23.57 0.07 -14.48
C GLN A 343 -23.49 -0.17 -15.99
N ASP A 344 -23.76 -1.39 -16.48
CA ASP A 344 -23.67 -1.70 -17.91
C ASP A 344 -24.86 -1.10 -18.66
N VAL A 345 -26.05 -1.14 -18.06
CA VAL A 345 -27.23 -0.43 -18.58
C VAL A 345 -26.91 1.07 -18.72
N PHE A 346 -26.40 1.68 -17.65
CA PHE A 346 -25.97 3.09 -17.67
C PHE A 346 -24.93 3.37 -18.76
N GLY A 347 -23.89 2.53 -18.87
CA GLY A 347 -22.80 2.73 -19.82
C GLY A 347 -23.25 2.63 -21.27
N HIS A 348 -24.11 1.65 -21.61
CA HIS A 348 -24.70 1.51 -22.94
C HIS A 348 -25.64 2.66 -23.28
N THR A 349 -26.54 3.03 -22.37
CA THR A 349 -27.45 4.17 -22.56
C THR A 349 -26.68 5.49 -22.71
N LEU A 350 -25.58 5.68 -21.98
CA LEU A 350 -24.74 6.87 -22.13
C LEU A 350 -24.14 6.98 -23.55
N VAL A 351 -23.72 5.85 -24.14
CA VAL A 351 -23.23 5.82 -25.52
C VAL A 351 -24.32 6.21 -26.50
N GLU A 352 -25.51 5.59 -26.40
CA GLU A 352 -26.65 5.88 -27.28
C GLU A 352 -27.01 7.38 -27.26
N LEU A 353 -27.11 7.97 -26.06
CA LEU A 353 -27.43 9.39 -25.92
C LEU A 353 -26.32 10.30 -26.47
N ALA A 354 -25.05 9.93 -26.27
CA ALA A 354 -23.91 10.73 -26.73
C ALA A 354 -23.72 10.68 -28.25
N GLU A 355 -24.12 9.59 -28.91
CA GLU A 355 -24.16 9.50 -30.37
C GLU A 355 -25.16 10.50 -30.97
N GLU A 356 -26.31 10.70 -30.31
CA GLU A 356 -27.35 11.63 -30.75
C GLU A 356 -27.10 13.08 -30.34
N ASN A 357 -26.34 13.30 -29.25
CA ASN A 357 -26.12 14.63 -28.69
C ASN A 357 -24.65 14.89 -28.34
N GLN A 358 -23.97 15.60 -29.24
CA GLN A 358 -22.57 16.02 -29.11
C GLN A 358 -22.28 16.96 -27.92
N LYS A 359 -23.29 17.42 -27.18
CA LYS A 359 -23.12 18.23 -25.95
C LYS A 359 -22.87 17.38 -24.70
N ILE A 360 -23.05 16.06 -24.77
CA ILE A 360 -22.86 15.16 -23.63
C ILE A 360 -21.37 14.89 -23.44
N VAL A 361 -20.88 15.13 -22.23
CA VAL A 361 -19.49 14.88 -21.83
C VAL A 361 -19.47 13.96 -20.62
N GLY A 362 -18.78 12.83 -20.74
CA GLY A 362 -18.58 11.90 -19.65
C GLY A 362 -17.42 12.32 -18.74
N ILE A 363 -17.67 12.41 -17.43
CA ILE A 363 -16.62 12.63 -16.41
C ILE A 363 -16.72 11.53 -15.35
N THR A 364 -15.62 10.84 -15.06
CA THR A 364 -15.55 9.81 -14.00
C THR A 364 -14.32 10.02 -13.11
N PRO A 365 -14.47 9.99 -11.77
CA PRO A 365 -13.37 10.14 -10.84
C PRO A 365 -12.61 8.81 -10.67
N ALA A 366 -11.78 8.46 -11.66
CA ALA A 366 -10.91 7.27 -11.65
C ALA A 366 -11.63 5.91 -11.57
N MET A 367 -12.91 5.84 -11.96
CA MET A 367 -13.72 4.62 -11.92
C MET A 367 -14.31 4.20 -13.29
N PRO A 368 -13.63 4.36 -14.44
CA PRO A 368 -14.25 4.12 -15.75
C PRO A 368 -14.77 2.68 -15.91
N THR A 369 -14.08 1.68 -15.36
CA THR A 369 -14.56 0.28 -15.38
C THR A 369 -15.71 0.04 -14.42
N GLY A 370 -15.70 0.68 -13.24
CA GLY A 370 -16.73 0.52 -12.22
C GLY A 370 -18.05 1.25 -12.52
N CYS A 371 -18.04 2.26 -13.40
CA CYS A 371 -19.25 2.90 -13.91
C CYS A 371 -19.53 2.57 -15.38
N SER A 372 -18.83 1.59 -15.96
CA SER A 372 -18.93 1.17 -17.37
C SER A 372 -18.82 2.30 -18.40
N MET A 373 -18.19 3.41 -18.05
CA MET A 373 -17.87 4.49 -18.98
C MET A 373 -16.76 4.12 -19.97
N THR A 374 -16.12 2.97 -19.79
CA THR A 374 -15.22 2.38 -20.79
C THR A 374 -15.90 2.17 -22.14
N TYR A 375 -17.22 1.92 -22.18
CA TYR A 375 -17.96 1.80 -23.44
C TYR A 375 -17.95 3.13 -24.21
N MET A 376 -18.23 4.25 -23.53
CA MET A 376 -18.17 5.58 -24.13
C MET A 376 -16.75 5.93 -24.57
N MET A 377 -15.73 5.69 -23.73
CA MET A 377 -14.33 5.95 -24.09
C MET A 377 -13.86 5.18 -25.32
N GLN A 378 -14.35 3.94 -25.53
CA GLN A 378 -13.99 3.15 -26.72
C GLN A 378 -14.67 3.65 -27.99
N LYS A 379 -15.90 4.16 -27.87
CA LYS A 379 -16.73 4.58 -29.00
C LYS A 379 -16.50 6.04 -29.39
N LEU A 380 -16.32 6.90 -28.38
CA LEU A 380 -16.20 8.36 -28.45
C LEU A 380 -15.04 8.81 -27.50
N PRO A 381 -13.77 8.58 -27.90
CA PRO A 381 -12.60 8.79 -27.04
C PRO A 381 -12.29 10.25 -26.71
#